data_AF-A0A2V8SK82-F1
#
_entry.id   AF-A0A2V8SK82-F1
#
_cell.length_a   1.000
_cell.length_b   1.000
_cell.length_c   1.000
_cell.angle_alpha   90.00
_cell.angle_beta   90.00
_cell.angle_gamma   90.00
#
_symmetry.space_group_name_H-M   'P 1'
#
loop_
_entity.id
_entity.type
_entity.pdbx_description
1 polymer ?
#
loop_
_entity_poly.entity_id
_entity_poly.type
_entity_poly.pdbx_seq_one_letter_code
_entity_poly.pdbx_strand_id
1 'polypeptide(L)'
;MNESASGEQYDLETIETTCLELGLPCKRTSDCEIEVAIAPGSVLVIANTDTGTDTYLGFRDVPAHSHGPLILMIGEATYVEYDPSEVLRGLVSGHVVILTQYMRGQLTDRWLAHRDEKIDIRYIEADEEIRIYRVGDRKVFEDME
;
A
#
# COMPACT_ATOMS: atom_id res chain seq x y z
N MET A 1 -15.99 23.05 -23.44
CA MET A 1 -15.08 21.94 -23.76
C MET A 1 -14.88 21.20 -22.46
N ASN A 2 -15.46 20.00 -22.35
CA ASN A 2 -15.30 19.17 -21.16
C ASN A 2 -13.92 18.53 -21.25
N GLU A 3 -13.04 18.86 -20.32
CA GLU A 3 -11.88 18.03 -20.00
C GLU A 3 -12.42 16.78 -19.34
N SER A 4 -12.66 15.74 -20.15
CA SER A 4 -12.78 14.38 -19.63
C SER A 4 -11.41 14.02 -19.08
N ALA A 5 -11.29 14.01 -17.75
CA ALA A 5 -10.18 13.37 -17.07
C ALA A 5 -10.16 11.90 -17.53
N SER A 6 -9.28 11.57 -18.47
CA SER A 6 -8.91 10.18 -18.72
C SER A 6 -8.25 9.71 -17.43
N GLY A 7 -8.97 8.97 -16.60
CA GLY A 7 -8.41 8.36 -15.40
C GLY A 7 -7.25 7.49 -15.84
N GLU A 8 -6.01 7.86 -15.47
CA GLU A 8 -4.83 7.07 -15.77
C GLU A 8 -4.94 5.76 -15.00
N GLN A 9 -5.14 4.67 -15.75
CA GLN A 9 -5.12 3.33 -15.20
C GLN A 9 -3.69 2.98 -14.78
N TYR A 10 -3.57 2.11 -13.79
CA TYR A 10 -2.29 1.53 -13.44
C TYR A 10 -1.81 0.58 -14.54
N ASP A 11 -0.55 0.72 -14.91
CA ASP A 11 0.15 -0.25 -15.73
C ASP A 11 0.54 -1.47 -14.87
N LEU A 12 -0.35 -2.46 -14.87
CA LEU A 12 -0.17 -3.68 -14.09
C LEU A 12 1.01 -4.54 -14.57
N GLU A 13 1.42 -4.45 -15.84
CA GLU A 13 2.59 -5.18 -16.36
C GLU A 13 3.89 -4.58 -15.81
N THR A 14 3.96 -3.26 -15.74
CA THR A 14 5.08 -2.55 -15.10
C THR A 14 5.15 -2.84 -13.60
N ILE A 15 3.99 -2.98 -12.93
CA ILE A 15 3.94 -3.37 -11.51
C ILE A 15 4.44 -4.80 -11.29
N GLU A 16 4.05 -5.76 -12.12
CA GLU A 16 4.57 -7.14 -12.09
C GLU A 16 6.08 -7.18 -12.27
N THR A 17 6.58 -6.45 -13.29
CA THR A 17 8.01 -6.35 -13.56
C THR A 17 8.75 -5.76 -12.37
N THR A 18 8.20 -4.72 -11.75
CA THR A 18 8.78 -4.09 -10.55
C THR A 18 8.80 -5.07 -9.36
N CYS A 19 7.76 -5.87 -9.16
CA CYS A 19 7.74 -6.90 -8.11
C CYS A 19 8.87 -7.93 -8.32
N LEU A 20 9.05 -8.39 -9.56
CA LEU A 20 10.12 -9.32 -9.92
C LEU A 20 11.52 -8.73 -9.67
N GLU A 21 11.75 -7.48 -10.09
CA GLU A 21 13.01 -6.77 -9.86
C GLU A 21 13.35 -6.62 -8.37
N LEU A 22 12.33 -6.40 -7.54
CA LEU A 22 12.46 -6.20 -6.10
C LEU A 22 12.44 -7.50 -5.29
N GLY A 23 12.18 -8.64 -5.92
CA GLY A 23 12.02 -9.92 -5.24
C GLY A 23 10.78 -9.99 -4.35
N LEU A 24 9.74 -9.21 -4.66
CA LEU A 24 8.46 -9.24 -3.94
C LEU A 24 7.56 -10.32 -4.55
N PRO A 25 7.01 -11.25 -3.74
CA PRO A 25 6.02 -12.20 -4.22
C PRO A 25 4.75 -11.45 -4.66
N CYS A 26 4.41 -11.56 -5.92
CA CYS A 26 3.16 -11.02 -6.46
C CYS A 26 2.40 -12.07 -7.27
N LYS A 27 1.09 -11.89 -7.36
CA LYS A 27 0.18 -12.72 -8.13
C LYS A 27 -0.87 -11.84 -8.79
N ARG A 28 -1.03 -11.98 -10.10
CA ARG A 28 -2.19 -11.43 -10.81
C ARG A 28 -3.43 -12.31 -10.54
N THR A 29 -4.49 -11.71 -10.02
CA THR A 29 -5.75 -12.39 -9.66
C THR A 29 -6.83 -12.22 -10.71
N SER A 30 -6.75 -11.16 -11.52
CA SER A 30 -7.59 -10.92 -12.69
C SER A 30 -6.83 -10.07 -13.72
N ASP A 31 -7.44 -9.78 -14.87
CA ASP A 31 -6.85 -8.89 -15.87
C ASP A 31 -6.61 -7.47 -15.32
N CYS A 32 -7.35 -7.09 -14.27
CA CYS A 32 -7.36 -5.76 -13.69
C CYS A 32 -6.83 -5.71 -12.25
N GLU A 33 -6.31 -6.79 -11.68
CA GLU A 33 -5.90 -6.83 -10.27
C GLU A 33 -4.63 -7.64 -10.05
N ILE A 34 -3.73 -7.08 -9.23
CA ILE A 34 -2.56 -7.75 -8.72
C ILE A 34 -2.53 -7.69 -7.19
N GLU A 35 -1.99 -8.75 -6.60
CA GLU A 35 -1.78 -8.88 -5.18
C GLU A 35 -0.28 -9.02 -4.91
N VAL A 36 0.25 -8.26 -3.94
CA VAL A 36 1.67 -8.26 -3.58
C VAL A 36 1.82 -8.56 -2.09
N ALA A 37 2.49 -9.66 -1.76
CA ALA A 37 2.77 -10.01 -0.38
C ALA A 37 3.93 -9.13 0.13
N ILE A 38 3.64 -8.26 1.11
CA ILE A 38 4.61 -7.25 1.59
C ILE A 38 5.10 -7.52 3.02
N ALA A 39 4.30 -8.22 3.83
CA ALA A 39 4.68 -8.70 5.15
C ALA A 39 3.82 -9.93 5.54
N PRO A 40 4.19 -10.70 6.59
CA PRO A 40 3.36 -11.82 7.05
C PRO A 40 1.93 -11.36 7.39
N GLY A 41 0.96 -11.91 6.67
CA GLY A 41 -0.45 -11.54 6.83
C GLY A 41 -0.82 -10.16 6.27
N SER A 42 0.03 -9.54 5.43
CA SER A 42 -0.25 -8.25 4.79
C SER A 42 -0.06 -8.37 3.28
N VAL A 43 -1.16 -8.23 2.55
CA VAL A 43 -1.16 -8.26 1.09
C VAL A 43 -1.70 -6.94 0.56
N LEU A 44 -0.87 -6.25 -0.21
CA LEU A 44 -1.24 -5.05 -0.94
C LEU A 44 -1.96 -5.47 -2.22
N VAL A 45 -3.11 -4.88 -2.48
CA VAL A 45 -3.91 -5.08 -3.67
C VAL A 45 -3.81 -3.80 -4.50
N ILE A 46 -3.45 -3.95 -5.77
CA ILE A 46 -3.37 -2.87 -6.74
C ILE A 46 -4.27 -3.26 -7.91
N ALA A 47 -5.29 -2.46 -8.20
CA ALA A 47 -6.28 -2.80 -9.21
C ALA A 47 -6.75 -1.60 -10.03
N ASN A 48 -7.20 -1.90 -11.24
CA ASN A 48 -8.06 -1.03 -12.03
C ASN A 48 -9.50 -1.55 -11.87
N THR A 49 -10.48 -0.66 -11.80
CA THR A 49 -11.89 -1.07 -11.82
C THR A 49 -12.25 -1.70 -13.17
N ASP A 50 -13.19 -2.65 -13.20
CA ASP A 50 -13.58 -3.38 -14.42
C ASP A 50 -14.10 -2.46 -15.54
N THR A 51 -14.65 -1.29 -15.19
CA THR A 51 -15.10 -0.27 -16.13
C THR A 51 -13.97 0.66 -16.59
N GLY A 52 -12.78 0.52 -16.02
CA GLY A 52 -11.59 1.30 -16.34
C GLY A 52 -11.66 2.76 -15.89
N THR A 53 -12.59 3.09 -15.01
CA THR A 53 -12.93 4.48 -14.63
C THR A 53 -12.25 4.95 -13.35
N ASP A 54 -11.65 4.02 -12.61
CA ASP A 54 -11.11 4.24 -11.27
C ASP A 54 -10.03 3.19 -10.98
N THR A 55 -9.17 3.48 -10.01
CA THR A 55 -8.06 2.62 -9.61
C THR A 55 -8.05 2.44 -8.09
N TYR A 56 -7.38 1.39 -7.61
CA TYR A 56 -7.41 0.95 -6.23
C TYR A 56 -6.01 0.59 -5.76
N LEU A 57 -5.59 1.15 -4.62
CA LEU A 57 -4.41 0.71 -3.90
C LEU A 57 -4.74 0.62 -2.41
N GLY A 58 -4.62 -0.58 -1.83
CA GLY A 58 -5.04 -0.85 -0.46
C GLY A 58 -4.68 -2.24 0.02
N PHE A 59 -5.05 -2.60 1.24
CA PHE A 59 -4.78 -3.92 1.81
C PHE A 59 -6.01 -4.81 1.73
N ARG A 60 -5.84 -6.11 1.48
CA ARG A 60 -6.98 -7.03 1.29
C ARG A 60 -7.89 -7.15 2.52
N ASP A 61 -7.32 -7.09 3.72
CA ASP A 61 -7.98 -7.40 4.98
C ASP A 61 -8.64 -6.19 5.66
N VAL A 62 -8.52 -5.01 5.06
CA VAL A 62 -9.12 -3.75 5.54
C VAL A 62 -9.70 -2.95 4.37
N PRO A 63 -10.58 -1.97 4.59
CA PRO A 63 -11.07 -1.09 3.54
C PRO A 63 -9.93 -0.40 2.78
N ALA A 64 -10.16 -0.09 1.50
CA ALA A 64 -9.18 0.63 0.68
C ALA A 64 -8.94 2.05 1.18
N HIS A 65 -7.71 2.55 0.96
CA HIS A 65 -7.35 3.91 1.34
C HIS A 65 -7.07 4.85 0.16
N SER A 66 -6.80 4.35 -1.04
CA SER A 66 -6.30 5.20 -2.13
C SER A 66 -6.81 4.84 -3.51
N HIS A 67 -7.08 5.91 -4.27
CA HIS A 67 -7.48 5.92 -5.68
C HIS A 67 -6.52 6.87 -6.42
N GLY A 68 -5.98 6.46 -7.57
CA GLY A 68 -4.93 7.19 -8.26
C GLY A 68 -3.58 7.17 -7.52
N PRO A 69 -2.66 8.11 -7.82
CA PRO A 69 -1.37 8.20 -7.15
C PRO A 69 -1.50 8.23 -5.62
N LEU A 70 -0.63 7.49 -4.93
CA LEU A 70 -0.59 7.51 -3.47
C LEU A 70 0.09 8.79 -3.01
N ILE A 71 -0.65 9.65 -2.31
CA ILE A 71 -0.12 10.87 -1.72
C ILE A 71 0.23 10.61 -0.25
N LEU A 72 1.50 10.75 0.11
CA LEU A 72 1.98 10.56 1.48
C LEU A 72 2.58 11.85 2.05
N MET A 73 2.26 12.15 3.30
CA MET A 73 2.76 13.34 3.97
C MET A 73 4.20 13.14 4.44
N ILE A 74 5.08 14.10 4.15
CA ILE A 74 6.49 14.10 4.60
C ILE A 74 6.80 15.25 5.58
N GLY A 75 5.78 16.03 5.92
CA GLY A 75 5.85 17.18 6.82
C GLY A 75 4.47 17.83 6.99
N GLU A 76 4.40 18.98 7.65
CA GLU A 76 3.11 19.63 7.98
C GLU A 76 2.35 20.17 6.76
N ALA A 77 3.07 20.54 5.70
CA ALA A 77 2.49 21.08 4.47
C ALA A 77 3.19 20.56 3.21
N THR A 78 3.91 19.44 3.34
CA THR A 78 4.69 18.83 2.28
C THR A 78 4.32 17.38 2.13
N TYR A 79 4.15 16.94 0.89
CA TYR A 79 3.81 15.58 0.54
C TYR A 79 4.68 15.09 -0.62
N VAL A 80 4.67 13.79 -0.83
CA VAL A 80 5.21 13.12 -2.00
C VAL A 80 4.09 12.32 -2.66
N GLU A 81 4.09 12.27 -3.98
CA GLU A 81 3.19 11.41 -4.74
C GLU A 81 3.98 10.21 -5.23
N TYR A 82 3.37 9.03 -5.15
CA TYR A 82 3.94 7.79 -5.65
C TYR A 82 2.97 7.13 -6.62
N ASP A 83 3.47 6.75 -7.80
CA ASP A 83 2.78 5.72 -8.58
C ASP A 83 2.93 4.35 -7.88
N PRO A 84 2.09 3.34 -8.20
CA PRO A 84 2.15 2.05 -7.52
C PRO A 84 3.51 1.34 -7.59
N SER A 85 4.26 1.50 -8.68
CA SER A 85 5.61 0.93 -8.80
C SER A 85 6.59 1.64 -7.88
N GLU A 86 6.49 2.96 -7.75
CA GLU A 86 7.28 3.72 -6.78
C GLU A 86 6.89 3.40 -5.34
N VAL A 87 5.61 3.08 -5.05
CA VAL A 87 5.19 2.58 -3.73
C VAL A 87 5.96 1.30 -3.38
N LEU A 88 6.05 0.34 -4.30
CA LEU A 88 6.79 -0.91 -4.09
C LEU A 88 8.28 -0.65 -3.81
N ARG A 89 8.91 0.25 -4.57
CA ARG A 89 10.30 0.66 -4.35
C ARG A 89 10.46 1.38 -3.01
N GLY A 90 9.50 2.23 -2.65
CA GLY A 90 9.42 2.93 -1.37
C GLY A 90 9.32 1.97 -0.19
N LEU A 91 8.52 0.91 -0.31
CA LEU A 91 8.37 -0.13 0.68
C LEU A 91 9.70 -0.89 0.93
N VAL A 92 10.36 -1.34 -0.14
CA VAL A 92 11.62 -2.08 -0.04
C VAL A 92 12.78 -1.21 0.45
N SER A 93 12.80 0.07 0.08
CA SER A 93 13.80 1.02 0.58
C SER A 93 13.53 1.54 2.00
N GLY A 94 12.33 1.28 2.55
CA GLY A 94 11.89 1.75 3.86
C GLY A 94 11.52 3.24 3.90
N HIS A 95 11.33 3.89 2.75
CA HIS A 95 10.73 5.23 2.65
C HIS A 95 9.23 5.20 2.88
N VAL A 96 8.57 4.16 2.40
CA VAL A 96 7.18 3.86 2.69
C VAL A 96 7.14 2.76 3.74
N VAL A 97 6.29 2.93 4.75
CA VAL A 97 6.09 1.99 5.84
C VAL A 97 4.63 1.58 5.93
N ILE A 98 4.38 0.43 6.54
CA ILE A 98 3.04 -0.08 6.78
C ILE A 98 2.67 0.25 8.22
N LEU A 99 1.60 1.00 8.42
CA LEU A 99 1.01 1.22 9.73
C LEU A 99 -0.16 0.27 9.89
N THR A 100 -0.23 -0.43 11.02
CA THR A 100 -1.32 -1.34 11.34
C THR A 100 -1.87 -0.99 12.70
N GLN A 101 -3.16 -0.69 12.75
CA GLN A 101 -3.88 -0.35 13.97
C GLN A 101 -4.62 -1.57 14.49
N TYR A 102 -4.51 -1.77 15.80
CA TYR A 102 -5.25 -2.77 16.53
C TYR A 102 -6.05 -2.12 17.65
N MET A 103 -7.25 -2.62 17.88
CA MET A 103 -8.06 -2.31 19.07
C MET A 103 -8.30 -3.61 19.83
N ARG A 104 -7.83 -3.68 21.08
CA ARG A 104 -7.94 -4.89 21.92
C ARG A 104 -7.39 -6.15 21.23
N GLY A 105 -6.28 -5.98 20.49
CA GLY A 105 -5.61 -7.04 19.74
C GLY A 105 -6.28 -7.46 18.43
N GLN A 106 -7.40 -6.84 18.03
CA GLN A 106 -8.04 -7.08 16.74
C GLN A 106 -7.58 -6.04 15.72
N LEU A 107 -7.23 -6.48 14.51
CA LEU A 107 -6.90 -5.59 13.41
C LEU A 107 -8.11 -4.72 13.07
N THR A 108 -7.95 -3.40 13.14
CA THR A 108 -8.99 -2.43 12.78
C THR A 108 -8.68 -1.72 11.49
N ASP A 109 -7.40 -1.40 11.27
CA ASP A 109 -6.99 -0.64 10.09
C ASP A 109 -5.55 -0.92 9.67
N ARG A 110 -5.23 -0.67 8.39
CA ARG A 110 -3.87 -0.77 7.86
C ARG A 110 -3.68 0.11 6.64
N TRP A 111 -2.70 1.01 6.70
CA TRP A 111 -2.40 1.94 5.62
C TRP A 111 -0.91 2.11 5.39
N LEU A 112 -0.58 2.77 4.28
CA LEU A 112 0.78 3.16 3.93
C LEU A 112 1.04 4.58 4.43
N ALA A 113 2.23 4.82 4.98
CA ALA A 113 2.68 6.14 5.38
C ALA A 113 4.12 6.35 4.91
N HIS A 114 4.52 7.62 4.76
CA HIS A 114 5.94 7.91 4.60
C HIS A 114 6.65 7.79 5.94
N ARG A 115 7.90 7.33 5.97
CA ARG A 115 8.66 7.14 7.22
C ARG A 115 8.86 8.43 8.03
N ASP A 116 8.77 9.58 7.36
CA ASP A 116 8.95 10.91 7.95
C ASP A 116 7.60 11.57 8.31
N GLU A 117 6.48 10.86 8.11
CA GLU A 117 5.15 11.32 8.49
C GLU A 117 5.03 11.45 10.02
N LYS A 118 4.50 12.58 10.49
CA LYS A 118 4.22 12.78 11.92
C LYS A 118 2.89 12.12 12.27
N ILE A 119 2.94 11.01 12.99
CA ILE A 119 1.74 10.34 13.52
C ILE A 119 1.18 11.15 14.70
N ASP A 120 -0.08 11.57 14.61
CA ASP A 120 -0.79 12.23 15.70
C ASP A 120 -1.37 11.22 16.69
N ILE A 121 -0.67 11.03 17.81
CA ILE A 121 -1.06 10.06 18.85
C ILE A 121 -2.01 10.65 19.91
N ARG A 122 -2.47 11.90 19.77
CA ARG A 122 -3.31 12.56 20.79
C ARG A 122 -4.65 11.87 21.01
N TYR A 123 -5.11 11.09 20.04
CA TYR A 123 -6.42 10.43 20.05
C TYR A 123 -6.35 8.91 20.26
N ILE A 124 -5.16 8.37 20.58
CA ILE A 124 -5.01 6.95 20.88
C ILE A 124 -5.78 6.60 22.15
N GLU A 125 -6.66 5.61 22.07
CA GLU A 125 -7.46 5.13 23.18
C GLU A 125 -6.74 4.04 24.01
N ALA A 126 -7.31 3.71 25.17
CA ALA A 126 -6.85 2.55 25.93
C ALA A 126 -7.07 1.25 25.12
N ASP A 127 -6.10 0.34 25.18
CA ASP A 127 -6.06 -0.91 24.40
C ASP A 127 -5.90 -0.75 22.88
N GLU A 128 -5.67 0.48 22.40
CA GLU A 128 -5.29 0.74 21.02
C GLU A 128 -3.77 0.62 20.84
N GLU A 129 -3.36 0.00 19.73
CA GLU A 129 -1.96 -0.21 19.38
C GLU A 129 -1.73 0.11 17.90
N ILE A 130 -0.75 0.97 17.60
CA ILE A 130 -0.24 1.15 16.23
C ILE A 130 1.12 0.46 16.13
N ARG A 131 1.22 -0.47 15.18
CA ARG A 131 2.48 -1.13 14.81
C ARG A 131 2.97 -0.62 13.48
N ILE A 132 4.27 -0.39 13.38
CA ILE A 132 4.94 0.03 12.13
C ILE A 132 5.76 -1.14 11.63
N TYR A 133 5.59 -1.50 10.36
CA TYR A 133 6.34 -2.55 9.69
C TYR A 133 7.09 -1.98 8.49
N ARG A 134 8.34 -2.45 8.32
CA ARG A 134 9.13 -2.23 7.10
C ARG A 134 9.27 -3.55 6.36
N VAL A 135 9.21 -3.48 5.04
CA VAL A 135 9.46 -4.64 4.19
C VAL A 135 10.94 -5.03 4.33
N GLY A 136 11.21 -6.30 4.61
CA GLY A 136 12.57 -6.81 4.80
C GLY A 136 13.04 -6.94 6.25
N ASP A 137 12.33 -6.37 7.24
CA ASP A 137 12.70 -6.47 8.67
C ASP A 137 12.45 -7.87 9.27
N ARG A 138 11.82 -8.79 8.53
CA ARG A 138 11.77 -10.22 8.84
C ARG A 138 12.29 -11.04 7.67
N LYS A 139 13.43 -11.72 7.86
CA LYS A 139 13.79 -12.91 7.08
C LYS A 139 12.77 -14.02 7.37
N VAL A 140 11.63 -14.04 6.68
CA VAL A 140 10.84 -15.27 6.47
C VAL A 140 9.96 -15.06 5.21
N PHE A 141 10.45 -15.50 4.05
CA PHE A 141 9.61 -15.93 2.93
C PHE A 141 9.69 -17.45 2.87
N GLU A 142 9.24 -18.09 3.95
CA GLU A 142 8.94 -19.51 4.00
C GLU A 142 7.49 -19.59 4.50
N ASP A 143 6.69 -20.46 3.88
CA ASP A 143 5.25 -20.67 4.10
C ASP A 143 4.30 -19.81 3.25
N MET A 144 4.46 -19.92 1.93
CA MET A 144 3.31 -19.94 1.01
C MET A 144 3.27 -21.31 0.32
N GLU A 145 2.83 -22.33 1.07
CA GLU A 145 2.27 -23.58 0.50
C GLU A 145 0.74 -23.53 0.54
#